data_AF-A0A367HRM6-F1
#
_entry.id   AF-A0A367HRM6-F1
#
_cell.length_a   1.000
_cell.length_b   1.000
_cell.length_c   1.000
_cell.angle_alpha   90.00
_cell.angle_beta   90.00
_cell.angle_gamma   90.00
#
_symmetry.space_group_name_H-M   'P 1'
#
loop_
_entity.id
_entity.type
_entity.pdbx_description
1 polymer ?
#
loop_
_entity_poly.entity_id
_entity_poly.type
_entity_poly.pdbx_seq_one_letter_code
_entity_poly.pdbx_strand_id
1 'polypeptide(L)'
;MARMDMRRIVAVLAEEAEQLIREQVWKVAPGECVLARTAESGLRDAVGPPDVQGALAQIERLEHLRETLAVLAISLARTHGRLAWFLSGALNALEPVLRWRALPADSGGTFGTVVASPEEYTEAEDAVRRLQDVLAQISGASQKSDPQS
;
A
#
# COMPACT_ATOMS: atom_id res chain seq x y z
N MET A 1 8.46 22.92 0.87
CA MET A 1 8.16 21.50 1.15
C MET A 1 7.73 20.88 -0.15
N ALA A 2 8.52 19.94 -0.69
CA ALA A 2 8.15 19.25 -1.92
C ALA A 2 6.84 18.50 -1.69
N ARG A 3 5.86 18.68 -2.59
CA ARG A 3 4.68 17.82 -2.67
C ARG A 3 5.21 16.41 -2.89
N MET A 4 5.25 15.59 -1.83
CA MET A 4 5.67 14.21 -1.91
C MET A 4 4.64 13.49 -2.77
N ASP A 5 5.05 13.09 -3.96
CA ASP A 5 4.26 12.30 -4.89
C ASP A 5 4.30 10.85 -4.39
N MET A 6 3.23 10.44 -3.69
CA MET A 6 3.05 9.10 -3.12
C MET A 6 3.17 8.04 -4.21
N ARG A 7 2.58 8.31 -5.38
CA ARG A 7 2.66 7.42 -6.53
C ARG A 7 4.10 7.24 -6.97
N ARG A 8 4.89 8.31 -7.04
CA ARG A 8 6.32 8.23 -7.38
C ARG A 8 7.11 7.42 -6.36
N ILE A 9 6.91 7.65 -5.07
CA ILE A 9 7.63 6.91 -4.01
C ILE A 9 7.29 5.42 -4.09
N VAL A 10 6.01 5.09 -4.22
CA VAL A 10 5.56 3.70 -4.37
C VAL A 10 6.06 3.08 -5.68
N ALA A 11 6.11 3.83 -6.78
CA ALA A 11 6.66 3.34 -8.04
C ALA A 11 8.15 2.95 -7.89
N VAL A 12 8.95 3.79 -7.25
CA VAL A 12 10.38 3.48 -6.99
C VAL A 12 10.53 2.25 -6.10
N LEU A 13 9.75 2.16 -5.02
CA LEU A 13 9.76 0.99 -4.12
C LEU A 13 9.34 -0.29 -4.85
N ALA A 14 8.33 -0.19 -5.71
CA ALA A 14 7.83 -1.30 -6.51
C ALA A 14 8.89 -1.79 -7.50
N GLU A 15 9.51 -0.87 -8.24
CA GLU A 15 10.60 -1.17 -9.17
C GLU A 15 11.78 -1.86 -8.48
N GLU A 16 12.19 -1.37 -7.31
CA GLU A 16 13.25 -1.98 -6.51
C GLU A 16 12.88 -3.41 -6.08
N ALA A 17 11.68 -3.61 -5.52
CA ALA A 17 11.21 -4.92 -5.09
C ALA A 17 11.17 -5.92 -6.26
N GLU A 18 10.59 -5.51 -7.39
CA GLU A 18 10.51 -6.33 -8.61
C GLU A 18 11.89 -6.69 -9.15
N GLN A 19 12.84 -5.74 -9.13
CA GLN A 19 14.20 -5.98 -9.56
C GLN A 19 14.90 -7.02 -8.66
N LEU A 20 14.82 -6.85 -7.34
CA LEU A 20 15.46 -7.77 -6.39
C LEU A 20 14.90 -9.20 -6.49
N ILE A 21 13.61 -9.36 -6.76
CA ILE A 21 12.97 -10.66 -6.99
C ILE A 21 13.46 -11.26 -8.31
N ARG A 22 13.47 -10.47 -9.39
CA ARG A 22 13.91 -10.91 -10.73
C ARG A 22 15.37 -11.34 -10.75
N GLU A 23 16.23 -10.61 -10.04
CA GLU A 23 17.67 -10.90 -9.91
C GLU A 23 17.96 -12.01 -8.89
N GLN A 24 16.93 -12.59 -8.25
CA GLN A 24 17.07 -13.63 -7.21
C GLN A 24 17.91 -13.19 -5.99
N VAL A 25 18.08 -11.87 -5.81
CA VAL A 25 18.70 -11.26 -4.63
C VAL A 25 17.76 -11.37 -3.44
N TRP A 26 16.46 -11.20 -3.69
CA TRP A 26 15.40 -11.51 -2.74
C TRP A 26 14.78 -12.87 -3.03
N LYS A 27 15.29 -13.89 -2.34
CA LYS A 27 14.70 -15.23 -2.31
C LYS A 27 13.52 -15.22 -1.34
N VAL A 28 12.31 -15.09 -1.89
CA VAL A 28 11.08 -14.97 -1.09
C VAL A 28 10.82 -16.29 -0.35
N ALA A 29 10.74 -16.22 0.98
CA ALA A 29 10.46 -17.39 1.80
C ALA A 29 8.95 -17.77 1.73
N PRO A 30 8.58 -19.04 1.96
CA PRO A 30 7.17 -19.45 1.95
C PRO A 30 6.27 -18.63 2.89
N GLY A 31 6.77 -18.28 4.09
CA GLY A 31 6.05 -17.41 5.03
C GLY A 31 5.85 -15.99 4.52
N GLU A 32 6.81 -15.43 3.78
CA GLU A 32 6.67 -14.12 3.12
C GLU A 32 5.62 -14.18 2.01
N CYS A 33 5.55 -15.27 1.24
CA CYS A 33 4.52 -15.43 0.21
C CYS A 33 3.10 -15.49 0.80
N VAL A 34 2.92 -16.17 1.93
CA VAL A 34 1.62 -16.21 2.64
C VAL A 34 1.25 -14.81 3.11
N LEU A 35 2.17 -14.12 3.78
CA LEU A 35 1.93 -12.76 4.26
C LEU A 35 1.66 -11.77 3.12
N ALA A 36 2.42 -11.85 2.02
CA ALA A 36 2.21 -11.00 0.85
C ALA A 36 0.83 -11.25 0.22
N ARG A 37 0.38 -12.51 0.14
CA ARG A 37 -0.96 -12.86 -0.34
C ARG A 37 -2.06 -12.32 0.57
N THR A 38 -1.91 -12.46 1.88
CA THR A 38 -2.88 -11.93 2.84
C THR A 38 -2.94 -10.40 2.77
N ALA A 39 -1.80 -9.73 2.68
CA ALA A 39 -1.73 -8.29 2.52
C ALA A 39 -2.40 -7.85 1.20
N GLU A 40 -2.07 -8.50 0.09
CA GLU A 40 -2.65 -8.20 -1.23
C GLU A 40 -4.18 -8.33 -1.22
N SER A 41 -4.72 -9.43 -0.68
CA SER A 41 -6.17 -9.61 -0.54
C SER A 41 -6.80 -8.50 0.31
N GLY A 42 -6.21 -8.17 1.46
CA GLY A 42 -6.73 -7.10 2.31
C GLY A 42 -6.67 -5.73 1.65
N LEU A 43 -5.63 -5.45 0.86
CA LEU A 43 -5.55 -4.21 0.08
C LEU A 43 -6.61 -4.15 -1.02
N ARG A 44 -6.89 -5.27 -1.68
CA ARG A 44 -7.91 -5.38 -2.73
C ARG A 44 -9.32 -5.24 -2.18
N ASP A 45 -9.56 -5.79 -0.99
CA ASP A 45 -10.84 -5.67 -0.28
C ASP A 45 -11.08 -4.21 0.16
N ALA A 46 -10.04 -3.52 0.66
CA ALA A 46 -10.13 -2.14 1.10
C ALA A 46 -10.24 -1.15 -0.09
N VAL A 47 -9.29 -1.21 -1.03
CA VAL A 47 -9.29 -0.37 -2.24
C VAL A 47 -9.74 -1.25 -3.41
N GLY A 48 -11.06 -1.28 -3.58
CA GLY A 48 -11.73 -1.98 -4.66
C GLY A 48 -11.42 -1.41 -6.07
N PRO A 49 -12.18 -1.86 -7.07
CA PRO A 49 -12.00 -1.43 -8.46
C PRO A 49 -12.05 0.11 -8.62
N PRO A 50 -11.27 0.71 -9.55
CA PRO A 50 -11.20 2.16 -9.72
C PRO A 50 -12.54 2.86 -9.94
N ASP A 51 -13.43 2.25 -10.72
CA ASP A 51 -14.76 2.75 -11.04
C ASP A 51 -15.68 2.77 -9.81
N VAL A 52 -15.63 1.72 -9.00
CA VAL A 52 -16.39 1.62 -7.75
C VAL A 52 -15.84 2.63 -6.74
N GLN A 53 -14.53 2.63 -6.53
CA GLN A 53 -13.87 3.48 -5.55
C GLN A 53 -14.02 4.98 -5.87
N GLY A 54 -13.94 5.35 -7.15
CA GLY A 54 -14.11 6.73 -7.59
C GLY A 54 -15.53 7.28 -7.45
N ALA A 55 -16.54 6.40 -7.34
CA ALA A 55 -17.93 6.77 -7.15
C ALA A 55 -18.32 6.99 -5.67
N LEU A 56 -17.46 6.59 -4.73
CA LEU A 56 -17.70 6.70 -3.29
C LEU A 56 -17.61 8.14 -2.79
N ALA A 57 -18.26 8.40 -1.64
CA ALA A 57 -18.09 9.66 -0.94
C ALA A 57 -16.65 9.78 -0.40
N GLN A 58 -16.14 11.01 -0.26
CA GLN A 58 -14.76 11.24 0.23
C GLN A 58 -14.49 10.66 1.62
N ILE A 59 -15.51 10.56 2.46
CA ILE A 59 -15.41 9.94 3.79
C ILE A 59 -15.15 8.44 3.68
N GLU A 60 -15.89 7.74 2.82
CA GLU A 60 -15.73 6.30 2.57
C GLU A 60 -14.39 6.01 1.90
N ARG A 61 -13.99 6.83 0.91
CA ARG A 61 -12.66 6.72 0.29
C ARG A 61 -11.53 6.86 1.32
N LEU A 62 -11.69 7.77 2.27
CA LEU A 62 -10.71 7.98 3.34
C LEU A 62 -10.68 6.81 4.33
N GLU A 63 -11.84 6.24 4.66
CA GLU A 63 -11.93 5.04 5.49
C GLU A 63 -11.19 3.86 4.85
N HIS A 64 -11.43 3.60 3.56
CA HIS A 64 -10.76 2.54 2.81
C HIS A 64 -9.22 2.72 2.73
N LEU A 65 -8.76 3.96 2.50
CA LEU A 65 -7.32 4.25 2.49
C LEU A 65 -6.68 4.08 3.89
N ARG A 66 -7.42 4.35 4.96
CA ARG A 66 -6.95 4.09 6.33
C ARG A 66 -6.97 2.60 6.69
N GLU A 67 -7.94 1.85 6.19
CA GLU A 67 -7.97 0.40 6.31
C GLU A 67 -6.77 -0.24 5.61
N THR A 68 -6.40 0.26 4.43
CA THR A 68 -5.15 -0.14 3.74
C THR A 68 -3.93 0.03 4.63
N LEU A 69 -3.78 1.19 5.30
CA LEU A 69 -2.68 1.42 6.24
C LEU A 69 -2.69 0.40 7.39
N ALA A 70 -3.87 0.01 7.89
CA ALA A 70 -3.99 -1.01 8.92
C ALA A 70 -3.54 -2.39 8.42
N VAL A 71 -3.96 -2.80 7.21
CA VAL A 71 -3.52 -4.06 6.58
C VAL A 71 -2.00 -4.10 6.44
N LEU A 72 -1.39 -3.02 5.95
CA LEU A 72 0.05 -2.91 5.81
C LEU A 72 0.77 -2.97 7.16
N ALA A 73 0.28 -2.26 8.18
CA ALA A 73 0.85 -2.25 9.52
C ALA A 73 0.80 -3.63 10.20
N ILE A 74 -0.33 -4.34 10.09
CA ILE A 74 -0.48 -5.70 10.63
C ILE A 74 0.48 -6.67 9.93
N SER A 75 0.61 -6.54 8.60
CA SER A 75 1.52 -7.38 7.80
C SER A 75 2.98 -7.11 8.16
N LEU A 76 3.34 -5.83 8.32
CA LEU A 76 4.67 -5.40 8.77
C LEU A 76 5.01 -5.99 10.15
N ALA A 77 4.08 -5.93 11.11
CA ALA A 77 4.29 -6.44 12.46
C ALA A 77 4.58 -7.95 12.51
N ARG A 78 4.23 -8.70 11.46
CA ARG A 78 4.39 -10.16 11.35
C ARG A 78 5.60 -10.58 10.54
N THR A 79 6.41 -9.65 10.04
CA THR A 79 7.50 -9.95 9.11
C THR A 79 8.77 -9.19 9.43
N HIS A 80 9.87 -9.68 8.87
CA HIS A 80 11.21 -9.12 9.01
C HIS A 80 11.92 -9.13 7.65
N GLY A 81 13.07 -8.47 7.54
CA GLY A 81 13.86 -8.47 6.32
C GLY A 81 13.23 -7.64 5.19
N ARG A 82 13.40 -8.09 3.94
CA ARG A 82 13.05 -7.30 2.75
C ARG A 82 11.55 -7.02 2.63
N LEU A 83 10.69 -7.98 3.00
CA LEU A 83 9.24 -7.72 3.03
C LEU A 83 8.91 -6.62 4.04
N ALA A 84 9.52 -6.65 5.24
CA ALA A 84 9.30 -5.62 6.24
C ALA A 84 9.78 -4.24 5.76
N TRP A 85 10.95 -4.17 5.12
CA TRP A 85 11.48 -2.91 4.59
C TRP A 85 10.60 -2.34 3.48
N PHE A 86 10.13 -3.19 2.57
CA PHE A 86 9.18 -2.81 1.52
C PHE A 86 7.86 -2.26 2.12
N LEU A 87 7.24 -2.99 3.04
CA LEU A 87 6.00 -2.58 3.70
C LEU A 87 6.17 -1.30 4.52
N SER A 88 7.31 -1.14 5.19
CA SER A 88 7.63 0.08 5.93
C SER A 88 7.80 1.28 4.99
N GLY A 89 8.41 1.09 3.81
CA GLY A 89 8.50 2.13 2.79
C GLY A 89 7.12 2.54 2.27
N ALA A 90 6.25 1.56 2.01
CA ALA A 90 4.87 1.80 1.58
C ALA A 90 4.05 2.58 2.64
N LEU A 91 4.15 2.19 3.92
CA LEU A 91 3.50 2.90 5.02
C LEU A 91 3.99 4.35 5.14
N ASN A 92 5.30 4.58 4.97
CA ASN A 92 5.86 5.92 5.00
C ASN A 92 5.34 6.78 3.82
N ALA A 93 5.24 6.20 2.62
CA ALA A 93 4.67 6.88 1.47
C ALA A 93 3.21 7.28 1.68
N LEU A 94 2.42 6.42 2.34
CA LEU A 94 0.99 6.62 2.58
C LEU A 94 0.67 7.34 3.89
N GLU A 95 1.65 7.65 4.75
CA GLU A 95 1.46 8.37 6.02
C GLU A 95 0.58 9.64 5.91
N PRO A 96 0.70 10.47 4.85
CA PRO A 96 -0.12 11.68 4.73
C PRO A 96 -1.63 11.44 4.83
N VAL A 97 -2.11 10.27 4.39
CA VAL A 97 -3.53 9.85 4.46
C VAL A 97 -4.05 9.88 5.91
N LEU A 98 -3.21 9.58 6.90
CA LEU A 98 -3.63 9.61 8.31
C LEU A 98 -4.08 11.01 8.75
N ARG A 99 -3.49 12.04 8.14
CA ARG A 99 -3.80 13.45 8.45
C ARG A 99 -4.93 14.01 7.62
N TRP A 100 -5.51 13.26 6.70
CA TRP A 100 -6.63 13.77 5.91
C TRP A 100 -7.90 13.86 6.73
N ARG A 101 -8.76 14.81 6.39
CA ARG A 101 -10.14 14.87 6.88
C ARG A 101 -11.10 14.98 5.70
N ALA A 102 -12.21 14.27 5.80
CA ALA A 102 -13.33 14.38 4.86
C ALA A 102 -14.42 15.34 5.38
N LEU A 103 -14.45 15.61 6.69
CA LEU A 103 -15.41 16.51 7.30
C LEU A 103 -14.87 17.95 7.39
N PRO A 104 -15.75 18.96 7.29
CA PRO A 104 -15.34 20.34 7.51
C PRO A 104 -14.85 20.51 8.96
N ALA A 105 -13.94 21.46 9.14
CA ALA A 105 -13.55 21.88 10.47
C ALA A 105 -14.59 22.87 11.00
N ASP A 106 -15.22 22.54 12.13
CA ASP A 106 -15.94 23.55 12.92
C ASP A 106 -14.96 24.59 13.49
N SER A 107 -15.47 25.57 14.23
CA SER A 107 -14.71 26.71 14.81
C SER A 107 -13.72 26.33 15.93
N GLY A 108 -12.85 25.34 15.68
CA GLY A 108 -11.85 24.81 16.62
C GLY A 108 -10.62 24.23 15.92
N GLY A 109 -9.72 23.65 16.71
CA GLY A 109 -8.49 23.02 16.22
C GLY A 109 -8.75 21.69 15.52
N THR A 110 -8.04 21.41 14.43
CA THR A 110 -8.25 20.23 13.58
C THR A 110 -7.25 19.10 13.82
N PHE A 111 -6.52 19.13 14.94
CA PHE A 111 -5.42 18.21 15.26
C PHE A 111 -4.37 18.08 14.15
N GLY A 112 -4.13 19.15 13.39
CA GLY A 112 -3.17 19.15 12.28
C GLY A 112 -3.64 18.41 11.03
N THR A 113 -4.93 18.06 10.94
CA THR A 113 -5.48 17.45 9.74
C THR A 113 -5.56 18.45 8.58
N VAL A 114 -5.69 17.93 7.36
CA VAL A 114 -5.81 18.69 6.10
C VAL A 114 -6.94 18.12 5.24
N VAL A 115 -7.57 18.95 4.41
CA VAL A 115 -8.50 18.45 3.37
C VAL A 115 -7.67 18.06 2.18
N ALA A 116 -7.77 16.80 1.74
CA ALA A 116 -7.14 16.34 0.53
C ALA A 116 -8.00 16.68 -0.70
N SER A 117 -7.33 17.01 -1.79
CA SER A 117 -7.95 17.18 -3.10
C SER A 117 -8.40 15.83 -3.68
N PRO A 118 -9.43 15.80 -4.55
CA PRO A 118 -9.85 14.58 -5.23
C PRO A 118 -8.70 13.85 -5.95
N GLU A 119 -7.75 14.61 -6.50
CA GLU A 119 -6.57 14.08 -7.18
C GLU A 119 -5.63 13.35 -6.21
N GLU A 120 -5.43 13.87 -4.98
CA GLU A 120 -4.63 13.22 -3.95
C GLU A 120 -5.24 11.88 -3.53
N TYR A 121 -6.58 11.79 -3.42
CA TYR A 121 -7.25 10.50 -3.16
C TYR A 121 -6.96 9.50 -4.28
N THR A 122 -7.13 9.90 -5.54
CA THR A 122 -6.87 9.01 -6.69
C THR A 122 -5.40 8.59 -6.73
N GLU A 123 -4.47 9.50 -6.44
CA GLU A 123 -3.04 9.20 -6.36
C GLU A 123 -2.74 8.14 -5.29
N ALA A 124 -3.31 8.28 -4.10
CA ALA A 124 -3.13 7.31 -3.02
C ALA A 124 -3.74 5.94 -3.38
N GLU A 125 -4.92 5.92 -3.98
CA GLU A 125 -5.58 4.68 -4.42
C GLU A 125 -4.78 3.97 -5.53
N ASP A 126 -4.23 4.72 -6.48
CA ASP A 126 -3.37 4.16 -7.53
C ASP A 126 -2.05 3.63 -6.97
N ALA A 127 -1.49 4.31 -5.98
CA ALA A 127 -0.32 3.82 -5.25
C ALA A 127 -0.65 2.50 -4.53
N VAL A 128 -1.81 2.39 -3.87
CA VAL A 128 -2.26 1.14 -3.24
C VAL A 128 -2.42 0.01 -4.27
N ARG A 129 -3.02 0.28 -5.44
CA ARG A 129 -3.13 -0.71 -6.52
C ARG A 129 -1.76 -1.18 -7.01
N ARG A 130 -0.78 -0.27 -7.14
CA ARG A 130 0.59 -0.67 -7.47
C ARG A 130 1.23 -1.55 -6.39
N LEU A 131 0.93 -1.32 -5.11
CA LEU A 131 1.37 -2.21 -4.02
C LEU A 131 0.70 -3.59 -4.11
N GLN A 132 -0.59 -3.66 -4.46
CA GLN A 132 -1.30 -4.92 -4.69
C GLN A 132 -0.58 -5.75 -5.76
N ASP A 133 -0.21 -5.14 -6.90
CA ASP A 133 0.50 -5.83 -7.99
C ASP A 133 1.85 -6.42 -7.54
N VAL A 134 2.63 -5.68 -6.76
CA VAL A 134 3.93 -6.15 -6.26
C VAL A 134 3.76 -7.27 -5.24
N LEU A 135 2.80 -7.14 -4.33
CA LEU A 135 2.49 -8.19 -3.34
C LEU A 135 1.99 -9.47 -4.00
N ALA A 136 1.19 -9.35 -5.07
CA ALA A 136 0.79 -10.49 -5.88
C ALA A 136 2.01 -11.19 -6.51
N GLN A 137 2.97 -10.44 -7.06
CA GLN A 137 4.21 -11.00 -7.61
C GLN A 137 5.06 -11.70 -6.54
N ILE A 138 5.24 -11.09 -5.37
CA ILE A 138 5.94 -11.70 -4.23
C ILE A 138 5.27 -13.02 -3.84
N SER A 139 3.93 -13.04 -3.76
CA SER A 139 3.17 -14.25 -3.43
C SER A 139 3.31 -15.38 -4.46
N GLY A 140 3.59 -15.04 -5.73
CA GLY A 140 3.82 -15.96 -6.83
C GLY A 140 5.28 -16.41 -6.99
N ALA A 141 6.25 -15.69 -6.41
CA ALA A 141 7.68 -15.95 -6.59
C ALA A 141 8.14 -17.30 -6.00
N SER A 142 7.55 -17.75 -4.88
CA SER A 142 7.87 -19.07 -4.30
C SER A 142 7.38 -20.25 -5.16
N GLN A 143 6.39 -20.08 -6.03
CA GLN A 143 5.86 -21.17 -6.86
C GLN A 143 6.78 -21.52 -8.05
N LYS A 144 7.72 -20.65 -8.41
CA LYS A 144 8.66 -20.87 -9.52
C LYS A 144 9.98 -21.54 -9.10
N SER A 145 10.15 -21.83 -7.80
CA SER A 145 11.44 -22.27 -7.24
C SER A 145 11.55 -23.79 -7.00
N ASP A 146 10.55 -24.59 -7.37
CA ASP A 146 10.63 -26.06 -7.34
C ASP A 146 10.89 -26.65 -8.75
N PRO A 147 12.14 -26.94 -9.12
CA PRO A 147 12.45 -28.03 -10.03
C PRO A 147 12.49 -29.35 -9.25
N GLN A 148 11.58 -30.26 -9.64
CA GLN A 148 11.50 -31.70 -9.33
C GLN A 148 12.64 -32.31 -8.50
N SER A 149 12.28 -32.89 -7.34
CA SER A 149 13.01 -34.03 -6.76
C SER A 149 12.58 -35.34 -7.42
#